data_AF-A0A8J6CKV5-F1
#
_entry.id   AF-A0A8J6CKV5-F1
#
_cell.length_a   1.000
_cell.length_b   1.000
_cell.length_c   1.000
_cell.angle_alpha   90.00
_cell.angle_beta   90.00
_cell.angle_gamma   90.00
#
_symmetry.space_group_name_H-M   'P 1'
#
loop_
_entity.id
_entity.type
_entity.pdbx_description
1 polymer ?
#
loop_
_entity_poly.entity_id
_entity_poly.type
_entity_poly.pdbx_seq_one_letter_code
_entity_poly.pdbx_strand_id
1 'polypeptide(L)'
;MGASESSLAAYSLSSADQISTISRRSETVDPVLEKLKSLRITSPILTTPPTDGSLTDILVRRPSSSSSQAAVNPKVFLELLSVYRDWQEEKAQTICKKQEDIEYKIEVADALAVKLRQSLNHSVSTMKTASQHLAEVHTLQVELGELKERLTEVLSNYEALCNRIAAEGPEPLRSIKPFAVSTSNSTSFSSGKVNL
;
A
#
# COMPACT_ATOMS: atom_id res chain seq x y z
N MET A 1 15.73 20.84 23.40
CA MET A 1 17.17 20.48 23.39
C MET A 1 17.28 18.98 23.58
N GLY A 2 18.05 18.30 22.75
CA GLY A 2 18.34 16.86 22.90
C GLY A 2 18.49 16.18 21.54
N ALA A 3 19.69 16.26 20.98
CA ALA A 3 20.08 15.61 19.73
C ALA A 3 20.38 14.12 19.97
N SER A 4 20.03 13.26 19.01
CA SER A 4 20.47 11.87 18.97
C SER A 4 21.64 11.74 17.99
N GLU A 5 22.80 11.41 18.53
CA GLU A 5 24.01 11.07 17.79
C GLU A 5 23.90 9.61 17.34
N SER A 6 24.00 9.35 16.03
CA SER A 6 23.99 8.00 15.48
C SER A 6 25.39 7.63 14.99
N SER A 7 26.05 6.74 15.73
CA SER A 7 27.36 6.18 15.39
C SER A 7 27.21 5.08 14.33
N LEU A 8 27.76 5.31 13.13
CA LEU A 8 27.92 4.30 12.08
C LEU A 8 29.05 3.34 12.46
N ALA A 9 28.71 2.23 13.08
CA ALA A 9 29.61 1.08 13.22
C ALA A 9 29.35 0.09 12.08
N ALA A 10 30.44 -0.25 11.40
CA ALA A 10 30.52 -1.07 10.21
C ALA A 10 29.83 -2.43 10.37
N TYR A 11 28.85 -2.69 9.51
CA TYR A 11 28.40 -4.04 9.21
C TYR A 11 28.81 -4.34 7.78
N SER A 12 29.91 -5.08 7.67
CA SER A 12 30.46 -5.67 6.45
C SER A 12 29.43 -6.64 5.86
N LEU A 13 28.60 -6.15 4.95
CA LEU A 13 27.71 -6.96 4.14
C LEU A 13 28.45 -7.47 2.91
N SER A 14 28.33 -8.77 2.69
CA SER A 14 28.71 -9.48 1.48
C SER A 14 28.32 -8.70 0.23
N SER A 15 29.30 -8.51 -0.65
CA SER A 15 29.24 -7.76 -1.90
C SER A 15 28.27 -8.41 -2.91
N ALA A 16 26.98 -8.14 -2.78
CA ALA A 16 25.96 -8.46 -3.78
C ALA A 16 24.76 -7.51 -3.68
N ASP A 17 25.00 -6.21 -3.59
CA ASP A 17 24.07 -5.20 -4.14
C ASP A 17 24.80 -3.86 -4.25
N GLN A 18 25.59 -3.71 -5.31
CA GLN A 18 26.24 -2.45 -5.62
C GLN A 18 25.21 -1.61 -6.38
N ILE A 19 24.60 -0.63 -5.72
CA ILE A 19 23.77 0.38 -6.38
C ILE A 19 24.68 1.08 -7.40
N SER A 20 24.54 0.71 -8.68
CA SER A 20 25.21 1.37 -9.78
C SER A 20 24.55 2.72 -10.00
N THR A 21 25.02 3.74 -9.27
CA THR A 21 24.72 5.12 -9.60
C THR A 21 25.35 5.42 -10.96
N ILE A 22 24.51 5.70 -11.95
CA ILE A 22 24.91 6.07 -13.31
C ILE A 22 25.73 7.38 -13.24
N SER A 23 27.05 7.26 -13.06
CA SER A 23 28.01 8.36 -13.04
C SER A 23 28.45 8.74 -14.46
N ARG A 24 27.49 8.95 -15.35
CA ARG A 24 27.77 9.53 -16.67
C ARG A 24 26.64 10.47 -17.06
N ARG A 25 26.73 11.73 -16.61
CA ARG A 25 26.11 12.82 -17.36
C ARG A 25 26.79 12.83 -18.72
N SER A 26 26.05 12.57 -19.79
CA SER A 26 26.53 12.84 -21.13
C SER A 26 26.87 14.33 -21.21
N GLU A 27 28.14 14.61 -21.49
CA GLU A 27 28.67 15.95 -21.80
C GLU A 27 28.21 16.35 -23.21
N THR A 28 26.91 16.26 -23.43
CA THR A 28 26.24 16.73 -24.62
C THR A 28 25.45 17.93 -24.16
N VAL A 29 26.01 19.12 -24.38
CA VAL A 29 25.32 20.38 -24.15
C VAL A 29 23.97 20.28 -24.84
N ASP A 30 22.90 20.51 -24.07
CA ASP A 30 21.54 20.47 -24.57
C ASP A 30 21.45 21.37 -25.83
N PRO A 31 21.02 20.84 -26.99
CA PRO A 31 20.95 21.60 -28.23
C PRO A 31 20.06 22.86 -28.11
N VAL A 32 19.12 22.87 -27.15
CA VAL A 32 18.32 24.05 -26.81
C VAL A 32 19.18 25.09 -26.09
N LEU A 33 20.08 24.67 -25.20
CA LEU A 33 20.98 25.56 -24.47
C LEU A 33 22.02 26.23 -25.39
N GLU A 34 22.54 25.50 -26.37
CA GLU A 34 23.39 26.05 -27.45
C GLU A 34 22.63 27.06 -28.32
N LYS A 35 21.37 26.75 -28.67
CA LYS A 35 20.50 27.70 -29.37
C LYS A 35 20.22 28.96 -28.56
N LEU A 36 19.97 28.83 -27.26
CA LEU A 36 19.75 29.98 -26.38
C LEU A 36 21.00 30.85 -26.22
N LYS A 37 22.19 30.24 -26.13
CA LYS A 37 23.47 30.97 -26.07
C LYS A 37 23.85 31.66 -27.38
N SER A 38 23.44 31.12 -28.52
CA SER A 38 23.70 31.70 -29.85
C SER A 38 22.72 32.81 -30.24
N LEU A 39 21.61 32.97 -29.52
CA LEU A 39 20.69 34.09 -29.71
C LEU A 39 21.36 35.39 -29.24
N ARG A 40 21.67 36.27 -30.20
CA ARG A 40 22.08 37.65 -29.89
C ARG A 40 20.90 38.38 -29.29
N ILE A 41 21.05 38.81 -28.03
CA ILE A 41 20.14 39.77 -27.40
C ILE A 41 20.13 41.01 -28.30
N THR A 42 19.03 41.18 -29.02
CA THR A 42 18.80 42.36 -29.85
C THR A 42 18.65 43.54 -28.90
N SER A 43 19.19 44.70 -29.30
CA SER A 43 19.03 45.92 -28.52
C SER A 43 17.54 46.11 -28.20
N PRO A 44 17.17 46.35 -26.93
CA PRO A 44 15.78 46.51 -26.55
C PRO A 44 15.13 47.58 -27.42
N ILE A 45 13.95 47.27 -27.97
CA ILE A 45 13.18 48.18 -28.83
C ILE A 45 12.88 49.50 -28.10
N LEU A 46 12.83 49.45 -26.78
CA LEU A 46 12.68 50.61 -25.90
C LEU A 46 14.06 51.03 -25.38
N THR A 47 14.67 52.00 -26.04
CA THR A 47 15.94 52.62 -25.64
C THR A 47 15.80 53.62 -24.49
N THR A 48 14.56 53.83 -24.00
CA THR A 48 14.25 54.69 -22.85
C THR A 48 13.27 53.98 -21.92
N PRO A 49 13.42 54.16 -20.58
CA PRO A 49 12.47 53.61 -19.63
C PRO A 49 11.07 54.20 -19.89
N PRO A 50 10.00 53.38 -19.90
CA PRO A 50 8.65 53.91 -20.01
C PRO A 50 8.40 54.87 -18.85
N THR A 51 8.10 56.13 -19.15
CA THR A 51 7.55 57.06 -18.15
C THR A 51 6.28 56.45 -17.56
N ASP A 52 6.09 56.57 -16.24
CA ASP A 52 4.97 56.04 -15.43
C ASP A 52 3.58 56.48 -15.95
N GLY A 53 3.17 55.91 -17.07
CA GLY A 53 1.85 56.06 -17.67
C GLY A 53 1.15 54.71 -17.66
N SER A 54 -0.11 54.71 -17.21
CA SER A 54 -0.98 53.52 -17.18
C SER A 54 -0.87 52.70 -18.47
N LEU A 55 -0.84 51.37 -18.35
CA LEU A 55 -0.80 50.42 -19.48
C LEU A 55 -1.85 50.72 -20.56
N THR A 56 -3.01 51.25 -20.17
CA THR A 56 -4.07 51.70 -21.09
C THR A 56 -3.63 52.88 -21.96
N ASP A 57 -2.83 53.79 -21.41
CA ASP A 57 -2.35 55.00 -22.09
C ASP A 57 -1.22 54.68 -23.09
N ILE A 58 -0.48 53.60 -22.85
CA ILE A 58 0.52 53.05 -23.77
C ILE A 58 -0.15 52.32 -24.95
N LEU A 59 -1.23 51.55 -24.69
CA LEU A 59 -1.98 50.83 -25.73
C LEU A 59 -2.75 51.76 -26.69
N VAL A 60 -3.21 52.91 -26.21
CA VAL A 60 -4.00 53.88 -26.99
C VAL A 60 -3.12 54.90 -27.73
N ARG A 61 -1.84 55.01 -27.37
CA ARG A 61 -0.91 55.96 -27.99
C ARG A 61 -0.51 55.50 -29.39
N ARG A 62 -1.21 56.04 -30.39
CA ARG A 62 -0.87 55.93 -31.82
C ARG A 62 0.57 56.41 -32.03
N PRO A 63 1.49 55.59 -32.55
CA PRO A 63 2.87 56.01 -32.76
C PRO A 63 2.89 57.14 -33.80
N SER A 64 3.30 58.33 -33.35
CA SER A 64 3.45 59.48 -34.22
C SER A 64 4.75 59.32 -35.00
N SER A 65 4.61 59.15 -36.31
CA SER A 65 5.62 59.44 -37.32
C SER A 65 6.91 58.61 -37.27
N SER A 66 6.85 57.39 -37.81
CA SER A 66 8.01 56.78 -38.48
C SER A 66 7.58 56.23 -39.84
N SER A 67 8.11 56.84 -40.90
CA SER A 67 7.92 56.45 -42.29
C SER A 67 8.52 55.06 -42.51
N SER A 68 7.71 54.16 -43.09
CA SER A 68 7.95 52.73 -43.34
C SER A 68 7.70 51.75 -42.18
N GLN A 69 6.64 51.95 -41.40
CA GLN A 69 5.94 50.79 -40.83
C GLN A 69 5.27 50.04 -41.99
N ALA A 70 5.77 48.85 -42.33
CA ALA A 70 5.03 47.91 -43.17
C ALA A 70 3.68 47.65 -42.49
N ALA A 71 2.66 48.38 -42.90
CA ALA A 71 1.32 48.29 -42.34
C ALA A 71 0.77 46.90 -42.66
N VAL A 72 0.80 46.01 -41.65
CA VAL A 72 0.26 44.67 -41.79
C VAL A 72 -1.21 44.80 -42.15
N ASN A 73 -1.63 44.15 -43.24
CA ASN A 73 -3.01 44.24 -43.70
C ASN A 73 -3.95 43.74 -42.59
N PRO A 74 -4.86 44.60 -42.06
CA PRO A 74 -5.69 44.25 -40.91
C PRO A 74 -6.58 43.03 -41.18
N LYS A 75 -6.92 42.76 -42.44
CA LYS A 75 -7.68 41.57 -42.83
C LYS A 75 -6.88 40.28 -42.61
N VAL A 76 -5.61 40.27 -42.98
CA VAL A 76 -4.69 39.12 -42.78
C VAL A 76 -4.44 38.88 -41.30
N PHE A 77 -4.33 39.96 -40.51
CA PHE A 77 -4.18 39.85 -39.06
C PHE A 77 -5.41 39.22 -38.39
N LEU A 78 -6.62 39.62 -38.77
CA LEU A 78 -7.86 39.03 -38.27
C LEU A 78 -8.00 37.55 -38.68
N GLU A 79 -7.61 37.20 -39.91
CA GLU A 79 -7.59 35.81 -40.39
C GLU A 79 -6.61 34.96 -39.60
N LEU A 80 -5.39 35.47 -39.34
CA LEU A 80 -4.41 34.79 -38.49
C LEU A 80 -4.92 34.57 -37.06
N LEU A 81 -5.59 35.58 -36.48
CA LEU A 81 -6.24 35.43 -35.17
C LEU A 81 -7.37 34.41 -35.18
N SER A 82 -8.12 34.30 -36.28
CA SER A 82 -9.13 33.25 -36.45
C SER A 82 -8.48 31.87 -36.47
N VAL A 83 -7.50 31.66 -37.35
CA VAL A 83 -6.76 30.40 -37.46
C VAL A 83 -6.12 30.01 -36.13
N TYR A 84 -5.55 30.97 -35.40
CA TYR A 84 -4.99 30.73 -34.08
C TYR A 84 -6.06 30.33 -33.05
N ARG A 85 -7.22 30.98 -33.07
CA ARG A 85 -8.35 30.64 -32.18
C ARG A 85 -8.87 29.23 -32.45
N ASP A 86 -9.05 28.88 -33.72
CA ASP A 86 -9.51 27.55 -34.12
C ASP A 86 -8.51 26.46 -33.70
N TRP A 87 -7.21 26.74 -33.88
CA TRP A 87 -6.15 25.86 -33.40
C TRP A 87 -6.14 25.71 -31.87
N GLN A 88 -6.32 26.82 -31.13
CA GLN A 88 -6.43 26.80 -29.67
C GLN A 88 -7.63 25.96 -29.19
N GLU A 89 -8.78 26.13 -29.83
CA GLU A 89 -10.00 25.37 -29.54
C GLU A 89 -9.78 23.87 -29.81
N GLU A 90 -9.18 23.50 -30.94
CA GLU A 90 -8.85 22.12 -31.26
C GLU A 90 -7.89 21.50 -30.23
N LYS A 91 -6.89 22.25 -29.76
CA LYS A 91 -5.97 21.78 -28.72
C LYS A 91 -6.71 21.62 -27.38
N ALA A 92 -7.55 22.57 -27.00
CA ALA A 92 -8.36 22.49 -25.79
C ALA A 92 -9.26 21.25 -25.80
N GLN A 93 -9.99 21.00 -26.90
CA GLN A 93 -10.83 19.82 -27.06
C GLN A 93 -10.03 18.51 -26.97
N THR A 94 -8.84 18.47 -27.59
CA THR A 94 -7.95 17.30 -27.51
C THR A 94 -7.48 17.04 -26.07
N ILE A 95 -7.17 18.10 -25.31
CA ILE A 95 -6.77 18.00 -23.91
C ILE A 95 -7.94 17.51 -23.06
N CYS A 96 -9.13 18.10 -23.21
CA CYS A 96 -10.33 17.70 -22.47
C CYS A 96 -10.65 16.22 -22.70
N LYS A 97 -10.66 15.77 -23.96
CA LYS A 97 -10.94 14.36 -24.28
C LYS A 97 -9.92 13.39 -23.67
N LYS A 98 -8.64 13.76 -23.65
CA LYS A 98 -7.61 12.95 -22.98
C LYS A 98 -7.78 12.94 -21.46
N GLN A 99 -8.18 14.07 -20.90
CA GLN A 99 -8.41 14.18 -19.46
C GLN A 99 -9.62 13.33 -19.02
N GLU A 100 -10.70 13.32 -19.80
CA GLU A 100 -11.86 12.43 -19.58
C GLU A 100 -11.48 10.94 -19.64
N ASP A 101 -10.68 10.52 -20.63
CA ASP A 101 -10.22 9.12 -20.72
C ASP A 101 -9.34 8.72 -19.52
N ILE A 102 -8.47 9.63 -19.07
CA ILE A 102 -7.64 9.40 -17.88
C ILE A 102 -8.51 9.29 -16.63
N GLU A 103 -9.48 10.19 -16.46
CA GLU A 103 -10.41 10.18 -15.32
C GLU A 103 -11.20 8.87 -15.25
N TYR A 104 -11.78 8.44 -16.39
CA TYR A 104 -12.47 7.16 -16.48
C TYR A 104 -11.58 5.97 -16.10
N LYS A 105 -10.33 5.95 -16.58
CA LYS A 105 -9.37 4.88 -16.23
C LYS A 105 -8.98 4.91 -14.76
N ILE A 106 -8.88 6.09 -14.14
CA ILE A 106 -8.63 6.23 -12.70
C ILE A 106 -9.80 5.69 -11.90
N GLU A 107 -11.04 6.04 -12.26
CA GLU A 107 -12.25 5.53 -11.59
C GLU A 107 -12.34 4.00 -11.66
N VAL A 108 -12.10 3.41 -12.84
CA VAL A 108 -12.10 1.96 -13.01
C VAL A 108 -10.98 1.31 -12.18
N ALA A 109 -9.78 1.89 -12.18
CA ALA A 109 -8.65 1.39 -11.39
C ALA A 109 -8.93 1.45 -9.88
N ASP A 110 -9.55 2.52 -9.39
CA ASP A 110 -9.92 2.68 -7.98
C ASP A 110 -10.99 1.67 -7.57
N ALA A 111 -12.04 1.52 -8.38
CA ALA A 111 -13.09 0.51 -8.15
C ALA A 111 -12.52 -0.91 -8.09
N LEU A 112 -11.56 -1.23 -8.96
CA LEU A 112 -10.87 -2.52 -8.97
C LEU A 112 -9.96 -2.68 -7.75
N ALA A 113 -9.21 -1.64 -7.35
CA ALA A 113 -8.36 -1.66 -6.17
C ALA A 113 -9.18 -1.91 -4.89
N VAL A 114 -10.34 -1.26 -4.75
CA VAL A 114 -11.26 -1.48 -3.62
C VAL A 114 -11.75 -2.94 -3.59
N LYS A 115 -12.17 -3.50 -4.73
CA LYS A 115 -12.62 -4.90 -4.81
C LYS A 115 -11.51 -5.89 -4.47
N LEU A 116 -10.30 -5.68 -4.98
CA LEU A 116 -9.13 -6.51 -4.65
C LEU A 116 -8.84 -6.48 -3.15
N ARG A 117 -8.83 -5.29 -2.54
CA ARG A 117 -8.61 -5.14 -1.10
C ARG A 117 -9.68 -5.86 -0.27
N GLN A 118 -10.95 -5.76 -0.66
CA GLN A 118 -12.04 -6.47 0.01
C GLN A 118 -11.87 -7.98 -0.07
N SER A 119 -11.57 -8.51 -1.27
CA SER A 119 -11.32 -9.94 -1.49
C SER A 119 -10.15 -10.45 -0.64
N LEU A 120 -9.03 -9.71 -0.63
CA LEU A 120 -7.86 -10.05 0.18
C LEU A 120 -8.19 -10.05 1.68
N ASN A 121 -8.89 -9.04 2.18
CA ASN A 121 -9.29 -8.99 3.59
C ASN A 121 -10.20 -10.16 3.98
N HIS A 122 -11.15 -10.52 3.10
CA HIS A 122 -12.00 -11.68 3.33
C HIS A 122 -11.17 -12.98 3.37
N SER A 123 -10.26 -13.17 2.41
CA SER A 123 -9.35 -14.32 2.37
C SER A 123 -8.49 -14.42 3.64
N VAL A 124 -7.89 -13.31 4.07
CA VAL A 124 -7.09 -13.23 5.30
C VAL A 124 -7.92 -13.58 6.53
N SER A 125 -9.15 -13.09 6.63
CA SER A 125 -10.06 -13.43 7.73
C SER A 125 -10.39 -14.93 7.75
N THR A 126 -10.68 -15.51 6.59
CA THR A 126 -10.96 -16.94 6.45
C THR A 126 -9.74 -17.79 6.82
N MET A 127 -8.55 -17.42 6.33
CA MET A 127 -7.29 -18.09 6.68
C MET A 127 -7.00 -18.01 8.17
N LYS A 128 -7.22 -16.85 8.80
CA LYS A 128 -7.04 -16.68 10.25
C LYS A 128 -7.97 -17.60 11.03
N THR A 129 -9.23 -17.72 10.61
CA THR A 129 -10.22 -18.59 11.24
C THR A 129 -9.83 -20.07 11.07
N ALA A 130 -9.43 -20.47 9.86
CA ALA A 130 -8.95 -21.83 9.61
C ALA A 130 -7.69 -22.16 10.43
N SER A 131 -6.75 -21.21 10.54
CA SER A 131 -5.54 -21.36 11.37
C SER A 131 -5.88 -21.55 12.85
N GLN A 132 -6.87 -20.81 13.36
CA GLN A 132 -7.32 -20.94 14.74
C GLN A 132 -7.92 -22.34 15.00
N HIS A 133 -8.78 -22.82 14.10
CA HIS A 133 -9.35 -24.17 14.22
C HIS A 133 -8.28 -25.26 14.13
N LEU A 134 -7.26 -25.11 13.28
CA LEU A 134 -6.15 -26.06 13.21
C LEU A 134 -5.33 -26.07 14.51
N ALA A 135 -5.13 -24.91 15.14
CA ALA A 135 -4.47 -24.84 16.44
C ALA A 135 -5.27 -25.60 17.52
N GLU A 136 -6.59 -25.42 17.55
CA GLU A 136 -7.49 -26.15 18.47
C GLU A 136 -7.45 -27.66 18.23
N VAL A 137 -7.47 -28.10 16.96
CA VAL A 137 -7.33 -29.52 16.60
C VAL A 137 -6.00 -30.09 17.07
N HIS A 138 -4.91 -29.33 16.95
CA HIS A 138 -3.60 -29.77 17.41
C HIS A 138 -3.56 -29.96 18.93
N THR A 139 -4.16 -29.05 19.70
CA THR A 139 -4.32 -29.22 21.15
C THR A 139 -5.08 -30.49 21.49
N LEU A 140 -6.23 -30.74 20.84
CA LEU A 140 -7.01 -31.96 21.07
C LEU A 140 -6.24 -33.23 20.70
N GLN A 141 -5.41 -33.19 19.65
CA GLN A 141 -4.58 -34.32 19.25
C GLN A 141 -3.55 -34.67 20.34
N VAL A 142 -2.97 -33.68 21.01
CA VAL A 142 -2.04 -33.90 22.12
C VAL A 142 -2.76 -34.52 23.31
N GLU A 143 -3.90 -33.95 23.72
CA GLU A 143 -4.71 -34.49 24.84
C GLU A 143 -5.16 -35.94 24.60
N LEU A 144 -5.55 -36.27 23.36
CA LEU A 144 -5.89 -37.63 22.97
C LEU A 144 -4.70 -38.58 23.08
N GLY A 145 -3.50 -38.11 22.74
CA GLY A 145 -2.25 -38.85 22.89
C GLY A 145 -1.95 -39.18 24.36
N GLU A 146 -2.04 -38.18 25.25
CA GLU A 146 -1.85 -38.36 26.69
C GLU A 146 -2.89 -39.31 27.30
N LEU A 147 -4.16 -39.17 26.89
CA LEU A 147 -5.22 -40.05 27.36
C LEU A 147 -4.99 -41.51 26.94
N LYS A 148 -4.50 -41.72 25.72
CA LYS A 148 -4.14 -43.06 25.21
C LYS A 148 -2.98 -43.66 26.01
N GLU A 149 -1.97 -42.86 26.35
CA GLU A 149 -0.85 -43.30 27.19
C GLU A 149 -1.36 -43.75 28.57
N ARG A 150 -2.15 -42.92 29.24
CA ARG A 150 -2.77 -43.25 30.54
C ARG A 150 -3.63 -44.50 30.48
N LEU A 151 -4.42 -44.68 29.43
CA LEU A 151 -5.24 -45.87 29.26
C LEU A 151 -4.38 -47.13 29.09
N THR A 152 -3.29 -47.02 28.35
CA THR A 152 -2.34 -48.13 28.15
C THR A 152 -1.66 -48.50 29.47
N GLU A 153 -1.29 -47.50 30.28
CA GLU A 153 -0.77 -47.71 31.64
C GLU A 153 -1.79 -48.41 32.55
N VAL A 154 -3.06 -47.96 32.54
CA VAL A 154 -4.13 -48.60 33.32
C VAL A 154 -4.36 -50.05 32.88
N LEU A 155 -4.38 -50.33 31.58
CA LEU A 155 -4.50 -51.69 31.05
C LEU A 155 -3.31 -52.57 31.47
N SER A 156 -2.08 -52.05 31.38
CA SER A 156 -0.88 -52.77 31.82
C SER A 156 -0.91 -53.04 33.32
N ASN A 157 -1.31 -52.07 34.13
CA ASN A 157 -1.51 -52.25 35.57
C ASN A 157 -2.58 -53.30 35.88
N TYR A 158 -3.69 -53.30 35.14
CA TYR A 158 -4.75 -54.30 35.27
C TYR A 158 -4.27 -55.71 34.86
N GLU A 159 -3.51 -55.83 33.79
CA GLU A 159 -2.92 -57.09 33.34
C GLU A 159 -1.91 -57.62 34.38
N ALA A 160 -1.04 -56.76 34.91
CA ALA A 160 -0.12 -57.11 36.00
C ALA A 160 -0.87 -57.55 37.27
N LEU A 161 -2.00 -56.90 37.59
CA LEU A 161 -2.87 -57.31 38.69
C LEU A 161 -3.49 -58.69 38.43
N CYS A 162 -4.06 -58.93 37.24
CA CYS A 162 -4.61 -60.22 36.85
C CYS A 162 -3.57 -61.34 36.95
N ASN A 163 -2.36 -61.10 36.43
CA ASN A 163 -1.25 -62.06 36.49
C ASN A 163 -0.84 -62.37 37.94
N ARG A 164 -0.83 -61.36 38.82
CA ARG A 164 -0.52 -61.54 40.24
C ARG A 164 -1.60 -62.34 40.99
N ILE A 165 -2.88 -62.06 40.72
CA ILE A 165 -4.00 -62.86 41.28
C ILE A 165 -3.87 -64.32 40.83
N ALA A 166 -3.52 -64.56 39.57
CA ALA A 166 -3.34 -65.90 39.03
C ALA A 166 -2.15 -66.65 39.69
N ALA A 167 -1.09 -65.95 40.07
CA ALA A 167 0.11 -66.54 40.67
C ALA A 167 0.02 -66.71 42.20
N GLU A 168 -0.48 -65.71 42.92
CA GLU A 168 -0.44 -65.63 44.40
C GLU A 168 -1.81 -65.92 45.06
N GLY A 169 -2.89 -65.98 44.28
CA GLY A 169 -4.27 -66.08 44.78
C GLY A 169 -4.85 -64.73 45.24
N PRO A 170 -6.16 -64.64 45.56
CA PRO A 170 -6.85 -63.38 45.85
C PRO A 170 -6.61 -62.81 47.26
N GLU A 171 -5.92 -63.54 48.14
CA GLU A 171 -5.75 -63.17 49.55
C GLU A 171 -4.97 -61.84 49.80
N PRO A 172 -3.95 -61.45 49.00
CA PRO A 172 -3.25 -60.16 49.17
C PRO A 172 -4.13 -58.92 48.89
N LEU A 173 -5.26 -59.08 48.19
CA LEU A 173 -6.14 -57.97 47.79
C LEU A 173 -7.23 -57.66 48.82
N ARG A 174 -7.52 -58.57 49.76
CA ARG A 174 -8.56 -58.36 50.79
C ARG A 174 -8.22 -57.28 51.83
N SER A 175 -6.96 -56.83 51.87
CA SER A 175 -6.48 -55.78 52.80
C SER A 175 -6.47 -54.37 52.18
N ILE A 176 -6.72 -54.23 50.88
CA ILE A 176 -6.68 -52.93 50.19
C ILE A 176 -8.06 -52.28 50.29
N LYS A 177 -8.14 -51.18 51.04
CA LYS A 177 -9.35 -50.35 51.15
C LYS A 177 -9.70 -49.77 49.77
N PRO A 178 -10.95 -49.91 49.27
CA PRO A 178 -11.31 -49.45 47.94
C PRO A 178 -11.14 -47.94 47.81
N PHE A 179 -10.75 -47.49 46.61
CA PHE A 179 -10.63 -46.07 46.25
C PHE A 179 -11.96 -45.35 46.50
N ALA A 180 -11.97 -44.42 47.45
CA ALA A 180 -13.09 -43.52 47.66
C ALA A 180 -13.06 -42.44 46.56
N VAL A 181 -14.03 -42.47 45.65
CA VAL A 181 -14.29 -41.39 44.71
C VAL A 181 -14.70 -40.15 45.51
N SER A 182 -13.85 -39.12 45.52
CA SER A 182 -14.24 -37.81 46.05
C SER A 182 -15.19 -37.17 45.05
N THR A 183 -16.49 -37.23 45.35
CA THR A 183 -17.52 -36.48 44.63
C THR A 183 -17.42 -35.02 45.06
N SER A 184 -16.59 -34.24 44.36
CA SER A 184 -16.63 -32.78 44.47
C SER A 184 -17.45 -32.20 43.32
N ASN A 185 -18.55 -31.55 43.73
CA ASN A 185 -19.32 -30.54 43.02
C ASN A 185 -20.36 -31.01 42.01
N SER A 186 -21.52 -31.37 42.56
CA SER A 186 -22.83 -31.02 42.02
C SER A 186 -22.97 -29.49 41.92
N THR A 187 -22.56 -28.91 40.79
CA THR A 187 -23.02 -27.57 40.40
C THR A 187 -24.38 -27.70 39.70
N SER A 188 -25.42 -27.38 40.49
CA SER A 188 -26.74 -26.89 40.10
C SER A 188 -26.99 -26.65 38.60
N PHE A 189 -27.86 -27.47 38.00
CA PHE A 189 -28.65 -27.05 36.85
C PHE A 189 -29.64 -25.96 37.31
N SER A 190 -29.29 -24.70 37.07
CA SER A 190 -30.25 -23.61 37.16
C SER A 190 -31.16 -23.66 35.93
N SER A 191 -32.44 -23.94 36.19
CA SER A 191 -33.51 -23.95 35.21
C SER A 191 -33.77 -22.51 34.72
N GLY A 192 -33.21 -22.16 33.57
CA GLY A 192 -33.54 -20.93 32.85
C GLY A 192 -34.88 -21.09 32.15
N LYS A 193 -35.94 -20.55 32.75
CA LYS A 193 -37.27 -20.47 32.15
C LYS A 193 -37.25 -19.71 30.82
N VAL A 194 -37.89 -20.32 29.85
CA VAL A 194 -38.43 -19.73 28.62
C VAL A 194 -39.27 -18.49 28.97
N ASN A 195 -39.03 -17.37 28.28
CA ASN A 195 -40.04 -16.34 28.07
C ASN A 195 -40.16 -16.11 26.56
N LEU A 196 -41.41 -16.08 26.11
CA LEU A 196 -41.86 -15.79 24.75
C LEU A 196 -41.32 -14.46 24.23
#